data_AF-A0A956AV33-F1
#
_entry.id   AF-A0A956AV33-F1
#
_cell.length_a   1.000
_cell.length_b   1.000
_cell.length_c   1.000
_cell.angle_alpha   90.00
_cell.angle_beta   90.00
_cell.angle_gamma   90.00
#
_symmetry.space_group_name_H-M   'P 1'
#
loop_
_entity.id
_entity.type
_entity.pdbx_description
1 polymer ?
#
loop_
_entity_poly.entity_id
_entity_poly.type
_entity_poly.pdbx_seq_one_letter_code
_entity_poly.pdbx_strand_id
1 'polypeptide(L)' 'MLAVLRGEESLAATARRYGVSETSLAKWRDEFLEGGRRAMAGRSSSGNELDALKRELAERDRVIGEITVANRYLKKRLDG' A
#
# COMPACT_ATOMS: atom_id res chain seq x y z
N MET A 1 15.84 16.91 -15.08
CA MET A 1 15.46 15.70 -14.32
C MET A 1 14.36 14.90 -15.01
N LEU A 2 13.14 15.43 -15.20
CA LEU A 2 12.04 14.67 -15.83
C LEU A 2 12.37 14.20 -17.26
N ALA A 3 13.06 15.01 -18.06
CA ALA A 3 13.54 14.61 -19.38
C ALA A 3 14.51 13.41 -19.33
N VAL A 4 15.36 13.33 -18.30
CA VAL A 4 16.26 12.18 -18.07
C VAL A 4 15.47 10.94 -17.70
N LEU A 5 14.45 11.08 -16.83
CA LEU A 5 13.60 9.96 -16.42
C LEU A 5 12.73 9.45 -17.58
N ARG A 6 12.36 10.32 -18.52
CA ARG A 6 11.63 9.97 -19.75
C ARG A 6 12.54 9.48 -20.90
N GLY A 7 13.87 9.57 -20.74
CA GLY A 7 14.84 9.21 -21.79
C GLY A 7 14.93 10.24 -22.94
N GLU A 8 14.33 11.41 -22.78
CA GLU A 8 14.28 12.48 -23.79
C GLU A 8 15.63 13.23 -23.88
N GLU A 9 16.39 13.28 -22.79
CA GLU A 9 17.70 13.91 -22.73
C GLU A 9 18.71 13.01 -22.00
N SER A 10 19.98 13.07 -22.43
CA SER A 10 21.05 12.37 -21.72
C SER A 10 21.39 13.04 -20.39
N LEU A 11 21.95 12.24 -19.48
CA LEU A 11 22.46 12.69 -18.18
C LEU A 11 23.50 13.82 -18.35
N ALA A 12 24.42 13.67 -19.29
CA ALA A 12 25.45 14.65 -19.59
C ALA A 12 24.89 15.99 -20.11
N ALA A 13 23.93 15.95 -21.04
CA ALA A 13 23.29 17.15 -21.58
C ALA A 13 22.53 17.91 -20.49
N THR A 14 21.80 17.18 -19.64
CA THR A 14 21.04 17.75 -18.52
C THR A 14 21.98 18.33 -17.46
N ALA A 15 23.04 17.62 -17.09
CA ALA A 15 24.01 18.05 -16.10
C ALA A 15 24.65 19.39 -16.49
N ARG A 16 25.07 19.52 -17.76
CA ARG A 16 25.63 20.77 -18.31
C ARG A 16 24.62 21.92 -18.29
N ARG A 17 23.38 21.67 -18.73
CA ARG A 17 22.32 22.70 -18.77
C ARG A 17 22.02 23.29 -17.39
N TYR A 18 22.03 22.45 -16.36
CA TYR A 18 21.67 22.85 -15.00
C TYR A 18 22.88 23.14 -14.11
N GLY A 19 24.11 23.08 -14.63
CA GLY A 19 25.32 23.36 -13.87
C GLY A 19 25.56 22.40 -12.71
N VAL A 20 25.13 21.15 -12.83
CA VAL A 20 25.29 20.11 -11.80
C VAL A 20 26.21 19.01 -12.30
N SER A 21 26.82 18.25 -11.38
CA SER A 21 27.63 17.09 -11.78
C SER A 21 26.74 15.95 -12.29
N GLU A 22 27.23 15.20 -13.28
CA GLU A 22 26.55 14.00 -13.78
C GLU A 22 26.35 12.96 -12.67
N THR A 23 27.32 12.82 -11.77
CA THR A 23 27.25 11.92 -10.62
C THR A 23 26.11 12.30 -9.66
N SER A 24 25.98 13.59 -9.32
CA SER A 24 24.88 14.08 -8.47
C SER A 24 23.53 13.84 -9.13
N LEU A 25 23.43 14.12 -10.43
CA LEU A 25 22.20 13.93 -11.19
C LEU A 25 21.81 12.45 -11.31
N ALA A 26 22.78 11.55 -11.48
CA ALA A 26 22.55 10.11 -11.50
C ALA A 26 22.06 9.61 -10.15
N LYS A 27 22.68 10.06 -9.05
CA LYS A 27 22.24 9.72 -7.69
C LYS A 27 20.78 10.11 -7.44
N TRP A 28 20.40 11.33 -7.77
CA TRP A 28 19.02 11.79 -7.59
C TRP A 28 18.02 11.02 -8.47
N ARG A 29 18.40 10.63 -9.69
CA ARG A 29 17.57 9.77 -10.56
C ARG A 29 17.29 8.44 -9.87
N ASP A 30 18.33 7.82 -9.32
CA ASP A 30 18.23 6.50 -8.70
C ASP A 30 17.40 6.55 -7.40
N GLU A 31 17.60 7.59 -6.57
CA GLU A 31 16.80 7.86 -5.38
C GLU A 31 15.31 8.08 -5.72
N PHE A 32 15.03 8.85 -6.77
CA PHE A 32 13.66 9.09 -7.24
C PHE A 32 12.98 7.80 -7.69
N LEU A 33 13.66 6.99 -8.51
CA LEU A 33 13.11 5.72 -9.01
C LEU A 33 12.88 4.71 -7.88
N GLU A 34 13.81 4.64 -6.93
CA GLU A 34 13.69 3.76 -5.77
C GLU A 34 12.53 4.18 -4.86
N GLY A 35 12.42 5.48 -4.54
CA GLY A 35 11.29 6.02 -3.78
C GLY A 35 9.95 5.77 -4.46
N GLY A 36 9.88 5.98 -5.78
CA GLY A 36 8.70 5.71 -6.60
C GLY A 36 8.27 4.25 -6.56
N ARG A 37 9.22 3.31 -6.72
CA ARG A 37 8.94 1.86 -6.62
C ARG A 37 8.38 1.48 -5.26
N ARG A 38 8.99 1.95 -4.17
CA ARG A 38 8.51 1.68 -2.80
C ARG A 38 7.10 2.20 -2.57
N ALA A 39 6.82 3.42 -3.00
CA ALA A 39 5.50 4.02 -2.87
C ALA A 39 4.43 3.22 -3.64
N MET A 40 4.74 2.75 -4.85
CA MET A 40 3.82 1.92 -5.63
C MET A 40 3.58 0.54 -5.01
N ALA A 41 4.63 -0.12 -4.51
CA ALA A 41 4.51 -1.40 -3.83
C ALA A 41 3.63 -1.29 -2.56
N GLY A 42 3.79 -0.21 -1.78
CA GLY A 42 2.95 0.05 -0.61
C GLY A 42 1.48 0.30 -0.97
N ARG A 43 1.19 1.01 -2.07
CA ARG A 43 -0.20 1.25 -2.51
C ARG A 43 -0.93 -0.03 -2.92
N SER A 44 -0.24 -1.00 -3.50
CA SER A 44 -0.85 -2.30 -3.81
C SER A 44 -1.18 -3.15 -2.59
N SER A 45 -0.48 -2.95 -1.45
CA SER A 45 -0.77 -3.73 -0.24
C SER A 45 -1.92 -3.16 0.59
N SER A 46 -2.05 -1.82 0.67
CA SER A 46 -3.06 -1.19 1.52
C SER A 46 -4.51 -1.50 1.12
N GLY A 47 -4.79 -1.67 -0.19
CA GLY A 47 -6.12 -2.07 -0.66
C GLY A 47 -6.46 -3.51 -0.26
N ASN A 48 -5.48 -4.42 -0.40
CA ASN A 48 -5.67 -5.84 -0.10
C ASN A 48 -5.83 -6.11 1.40
N GLU A 49 -5.08 -5.39 2.25
CA GLU A 49 -5.16 -5.52 3.70
C GLU A 49 -6.50 -5.03 4.26
N LEU A 50 -7.00 -3.90 3.76
CA LEU A 50 -8.29 -3.36 4.18
C LEU A 50 -9.45 -4.31 3.82
N ASP A 51 -9.42 -4.90 2.62
CA ASP A 51 -10.44 -5.87 2.19
C ASP A 51 -10.32 -7.20 2.96
N ALA A 52 -9.11 -7.64 3.29
CA ALA A 52 -8.90 -8.81 4.17
C ALA A 52 -9.46 -8.56 5.58
N LEU A 53 -9.17 -7.40 6.17
CA LEU A 53 -9.69 -7.02 7.49
C LEU A 53 -11.22 -6.92 7.50
N LYS A 54 -11.83 -6.38 6.44
CA LYS A 54 -13.29 -6.34 6.31
C LYS A 54 -13.91 -7.73 6.25
N ARG A 55 -13.28 -8.67 5.55
CA ARG A 55 -13.75 -10.07 5.50
C ARG A 55 -13.63 -10.75 6.85
N GLU A 56 -12.52 -10.54 7.56
CA GLU A 56 -12.33 -11.10 8.90
C GLU A 56 -13.36 -10.53 9.89
N LEU A 57 -13.61 -9.21 9.86
CA LEU A 57 -14.65 -8.59 10.68
C LEU A 57 -16.04 -9.19 10.41
N ALA A 58 -16.42 -9.35 9.14
CA ALA A 58 -17.71 -9.91 8.77
C ALA A 58 -17.87 -11.36 9.25
N GLU A 59 -16.81 -12.17 9.18
CA GLU A 59 -16.83 -13.55 9.69
C GLU A 59 -16.97 -13.57 11.22
N ARG A 60 -16.26 -12.68 11.91
CA ARG A 60 -16.38 -12.57 13.38
C ARG A 60 -17.78 -12.16 13.81
N ASP A 61 -18.38 -11.19 13.13
CA ASP A 61 -19.76 -10.76 13.41
C ASP A 61 -20.76 -11.90 13.22
N ARG A 62 -20.56 -12.73 12.18
CA ARG A 62 -21.37 -13.93 11.95
C ARG A 62 -21.26 -14.92 13.10
N VAL A 63 -20.04 -15.29 13.51
CA VAL A 63 -19.80 -16.23 14.61
C VAL A 63 -20.40 -15.71 15.92
N ILE A 64 -20.23 -14.42 16.21
CA ILE A 64 -20.84 -13.78 17.39
C ILE A 64 -22.37 -13.87 17.32
N GLY A 65 -22.96 -13.62 16.15
CA GLY A 65 -24.41 -13.76 15.92
C GLY A 65 -24.91 -15.18 16.22
N GLU A 66 -24.24 -16.20 15.68
CA GLU A 66 -24.58 -17.61 15.90
C GLU A 66 -24.50 -17.99 17.40
N ILE A 67 -23.42 -17.59 18.08
CA ILE A 67 -23.25 -17.79 19.53
C ILE A 67 -24.34 -17.06 20.33
N THR A 68 -24.69 -15.84 19.93
CA THR A 68 -25.71 -15.03 20.61
C THR A 68 -27.09 -15.69 20.55
N VAL A 69 -27.46 -16.24 19.39
CA VAL A 69 -28.71 -16.99 19.20
C VAL A 69 -28.70 -18.26 20.06
N ALA A 70 -27.61 -19.03 20.02
CA ALA A 70 -27.48 -20.25 20.82
C ALA A 70 -27.61 -19.96 22.33
N ASN A 71 -26.92 -18.92 22.82
CA ASN A 71 -27.00 -18.49 24.22
C ASN A 71 -28.42 -18.09 24.63
N ARG A 72 -29.13 -17.34 23.78
CA ARG A 72 -30.52 -16.95 24.06
C ARG A 72 -31.42 -18.18 24.16
N TYR A 73 -31.26 -19.13 23.25
CA TYR A 73 -32.03 -20.37 23.26
C TYR A 73 -31.77 -21.20 24.52
N LEU A 74 -30.50 -21.37 24.90
CA LEU A 74 -30.12 -22.13 26.10
C LEU A 74 -30.65 -21.49 27.39
N LYS A 75 -30.53 -20.17 27.55
CA LYS A 75 -31.10 -19.46 28.70
C LYS A 75 -32.60 -19.69 28.82
N LYS A 76 -33.33 -19.57 27.70
CA LYS A 76 -34.78 -19.80 27.67
C LYS A 76 -35.20 -21.24 28.02
N ARG A 77 -34.30 -22.22 27.82
CA ARG A 77 -34.51 -23.64 28.19
C ARG A 77 -34.19 -23.93 29.65
N LEU A 78 -33.28 -23.17 30.26
CA LEU A 78 -32.86 -23.33 31.65
C LEU A 78 -33.77 -22.57 32.63
N ASP A 79 -34.37 -21.46 32.19
CA ASP A 79 -35.26 -20.63 33.00
C ASP A 79 -36.73 -21.12 32.99
N GLY A 80 -37.01 -22.29 32.38
CA GLY A 80 -38.36 -22.86 32.21
C GLY A 80 -38.51 -24.25 32.83
#